data_AF-A0A6B0T398-F1
#
_entry.id   AF-A0A6B0T398-F1
#
_cell.length_a   1.000
_cell.length_b   1.000
_cell.length_c   1.000
_cell.angle_alpha   90.00
_cell.angle_beta   90.00
_cell.angle_gamma   90.00
#
_symmetry.space_group_name_H-M   'P 1'
#
loop_
_entity.id
_entity.type
_entity.pdbx_description
1 polymer ?
#
loop_
_entity_poly.entity_id
_entity_poly.type
_entity_poly.pdbx_seq_one_letter_code
_entity_poly.pdbx_strand_id
1 'polypeptide(L)'
;MTLAQGSWPTYTDAALDSVRRERREVERECRAFQRFRQRIQTVDTQTPQFERSVVGVDQNLTSEEKSIRDTIEPWYHDTVMAVDHYGDVYGDSFEESLSAEFGVDVLVLISEATTFSPFIKQRLLEAAQQCIDNRRVFLKTLQWLNSLRSKTRNLQLRRFERR
;
A
#
# COMPACT_ATOMS: atom_id res chain seq x y z
N MET A 1 -33.78 40.48 -2.52
CA MET A 1 -33.11 39.30 -3.11
C MET A 1 -31.63 39.62 -3.22
N THR A 2 -30.86 39.26 -2.19
CA THR A 2 -29.44 39.57 -2.10
C THR A 2 -28.68 38.30 -2.47
N LEU A 3 -28.04 38.30 -3.64
CA LEU A 3 -27.14 37.22 -4.04
C LEU A 3 -26.05 37.11 -2.99
N ALA A 4 -25.93 35.94 -2.36
CA ALA A 4 -24.87 35.60 -1.42
C ALA A 4 -23.53 35.63 -2.15
N GLN A 5 -22.93 36.81 -2.25
CA GLN A 5 -21.51 36.99 -2.53
C GLN A 5 -20.77 36.67 -1.23
N GLY A 6 -20.44 35.40 -1.00
CA GLY A 6 -19.67 35.00 0.17
C GLY A 6 -19.15 33.58 0.05
N SER A 7 -17.84 33.40 0.32
CA SER A 7 -17.11 32.13 0.50
C SER A 7 -16.37 31.51 -0.70
N TRP A 8 -15.85 32.32 -1.63
CA TRP A 8 -14.87 31.83 -2.63
C TRP A 8 -13.45 31.57 -2.10
N PRO A 9 -12.89 32.32 -1.12
CA PRO A 9 -11.56 32.04 -0.56
C PRO A 9 -11.53 30.75 0.28
N THR A 10 -12.49 30.60 1.18
CA THR A 10 -12.54 29.51 2.17
C THR A 10 -12.70 28.13 1.54
N TYR A 11 -13.49 28.01 0.47
CA TYR A 11 -13.67 26.73 -0.24
C TYR A 11 -12.41 26.32 -1.00
N THR A 12 -11.64 27.28 -1.53
CA THR A 12 -10.39 26.98 -2.23
C THR A 12 -9.25 26.59 -1.30
N ASP A 13 -9.23 27.13 -0.08
CA ASP A 13 -8.22 26.78 0.93
C ASP A 13 -8.50 25.40 1.53
N ALA A 14 -9.77 25.09 1.84
CA ALA A 14 -10.16 23.75 2.29
C ALA A 14 -9.85 22.66 1.25
N ALA A 15 -10.12 22.93 -0.04
CA ALA A 15 -9.78 22.01 -1.12
C ALA A 15 -8.26 21.82 -1.28
N LEU A 16 -7.47 22.87 -1.08
CA LEU A 16 -6.00 22.80 -1.11
C LEU A 16 -5.45 21.98 0.05
N ASP A 17 -6.00 22.17 1.25
CA ASP A 17 -5.57 21.44 2.43
C ASP A 17 -5.96 19.96 2.37
N SER A 18 -7.10 19.65 1.76
CA SER A 18 -7.48 18.27 1.42
C SER A 18 -6.45 17.61 0.49
N VAL A 19 -6.09 18.25 -0.63
CA VAL A 19 -5.06 17.71 -1.56
C VAL A 19 -3.69 17.54 -0.88
N ARG A 20 -3.32 18.46 0.00
CA ARG A 20 -2.06 18.37 0.76
C ARG A 20 -2.09 17.22 1.77
N ARG A 21 -3.24 16.98 2.40
CA ARG A 21 -3.46 15.88 3.33
C ARG A 21 -3.36 14.55 2.57
N GLU A 22 -4.14 14.40 1.52
CA GLU A 22 -4.15 13.25 0.63
C GLU A 22 -2.73 12.87 0.16
N ARG A 23 -1.95 13.87 -0.31
CA ARG A 23 -0.57 13.64 -0.72
C ARG A 23 0.29 13.05 0.41
N ARG A 24 0.17 13.60 1.63
CA ARG A 24 0.95 13.12 2.79
C ARG A 24 0.54 11.70 3.20
N GLU A 25 -0.74 11.38 3.11
CA GLU A 25 -1.28 10.05 3.40
C GLU A 25 -0.74 9.03 2.39
N VAL A 26 -0.86 9.30 1.09
CA VAL A 26 -0.32 8.40 0.06
C VAL A 26 1.21 8.26 0.12
N GLU A 27 1.94 9.31 0.50
CA GLU A 27 3.39 9.22 0.76
C GLU A 27 3.72 8.31 1.97
N ARG A 28 2.88 8.31 3.00
CA ARG A 28 3.03 7.39 4.15
C ARG A 28 2.72 5.96 3.74
N GLU A 29 1.62 5.73 3.02
CA GLU A 29 1.27 4.41 2.50
C GLU A 29 2.36 3.85 1.57
N CYS A 30 2.89 4.66 0.66
CA CYS A 30 3.97 4.22 -0.24
C CYS A 30 5.20 3.74 0.55
N ARG A 31 5.56 4.45 1.63
CA ARG A 31 6.64 4.03 2.54
C ARG A 31 6.27 2.77 3.32
N ALA A 32 5.03 2.62 3.75
CA ALA A 32 4.54 1.42 4.41
C ALA A 32 4.70 0.17 3.54
N PHE A 33 4.21 0.19 2.30
CA PHE A 33 4.38 -0.93 1.37
C PHE A 33 5.85 -1.20 1.02
N GLN A 34 6.71 -0.18 0.96
CA GLN A 34 8.15 -0.38 0.80
C GLN A 34 8.76 -1.14 1.97
N ARG A 35 8.40 -0.79 3.21
CA ARG A 35 8.86 -1.49 4.42
C ARG A 35 8.34 -2.93 4.45
N PHE A 36 7.07 -3.14 4.12
CA PHE A 36 6.47 -4.46 4.02
C PHE A 36 7.21 -5.35 3.02
N ARG A 37 7.43 -4.82 1.81
CA ARG A 37 8.17 -5.50 0.75
C ARG A 37 9.60 -5.84 1.18
N GLN A 38 10.29 -4.94 1.88
CA GLN A 38 11.62 -5.21 2.42
C GLN A 38 11.62 -6.36 3.43
N ARG A 39 10.61 -6.45 4.31
CA ARG A 39 10.45 -7.59 5.24
C ARG A 39 10.22 -8.91 4.50
N ILE A 40 9.41 -8.92 3.45
CA ILE A 40 9.22 -10.13 2.63
C ILE A 40 10.55 -10.57 1.97
N GLN A 41 11.38 -9.61 1.54
CA GLN A 41 12.67 -9.93 0.91
C GLN A 41 13.63 -10.68 1.84
N THR A 42 13.60 -10.39 3.15
CA THR A 42 14.50 -11.01 4.13
C THR A 42 14.13 -12.44 4.52
N VAL A 43 12.96 -12.94 4.11
CA VAL A 43 12.53 -14.30 4.44
C VAL A 43 13.21 -15.31 3.53
N ASP A 44 13.86 -16.30 4.12
CA ASP A 44 14.38 -17.43 3.36
C ASP A 44 13.23 -18.29 2.85
N THR A 45 13.34 -18.70 1.59
CA THR A 45 12.33 -19.56 0.96
C THR A 45 12.73 -20.99 1.09
N GLN A 46 11.82 -21.83 1.54
CA GLN A 46 11.97 -23.27 1.48
C GLN A 46 11.40 -23.73 0.14
N THR A 47 12.26 -24.24 -0.74
CA THR A 47 11.79 -25.09 -1.83
C THR A 47 11.36 -26.41 -1.20
N PRO A 48 10.10 -26.88 -1.35
CA PRO A 48 9.77 -28.23 -0.97
C PRO A 48 10.68 -29.15 -1.80
N GLN A 49 11.66 -29.76 -1.13
CA GLN A 49 12.58 -30.69 -1.74
C GLN A 49 11.72 -31.91 -2.06
N PHE A 50 11.27 -32.04 -3.30
CA PHE A 50 10.71 -33.28 -3.83
C PHE A 50 11.87 -34.27 -3.97
N GLU A 51 12.51 -34.61 -2.85
CA GLU A 51 13.38 -35.77 -2.82
C GLU A 51 12.46 -36.97 -3.00
N ARG A 52 12.61 -37.63 -4.15
CA ARG A 52 12.08 -38.96 -4.38
C ARG A 52 12.72 -39.88 -3.33
N SER A 53 12.15 -39.92 -2.13
CA SER A 53 12.64 -40.77 -1.05
C SER A 53 12.31 -42.22 -1.38
N VAL A 54 13.35 -42.95 -1.74
CA VAL A 54 13.45 -44.37 -1.52
C VAL A 54 13.37 -44.58 -0.02
N VAL A 55 12.33 -45.30 0.42
CA VAL A 55 12.05 -45.84 1.77
C VAL A 55 13.18 -45.64 2.80
N GLY A 56 12.89 -44.93 3.88
CA GLY A 56 13.62 -45.09 5.14
C GLY A 56 13.60 -43.92 6.11
N VAL A 57 13.02 -44.18 7.28
CA VAL A 57 13.27 -43.53 8.58
C VAL A 57 12.46 -42.25 8.90
N ASP A 58 11.62 -42.46 9.90
CA ASP A 58 10.87 -41.55 10.75
C ASP A 58 11.71 -40.39 11.31
N GLN A 59 11.25 -39.14 11.12
CA GLN A 59 11.63 -38.01 11.96
C GLN A 59 10.40 -37.19 12.32
N ASN A 60 9.88 -37.52 13.49
CA ASN A 60 9.01 -36.72 14.32
C ASN A 60 9.55 -35.28 14.47
N LEU A 61 9.06 -34.34 13.67
CA LEU A 61 9.24 -32.90 13.87
C LEU A 61 7.88 -32.28 14.20
N THR A 62 7.54 -32.32 15.48
CA THR A 62 6.54 -31.40 16.06
C THR A 62 7.20 -30.03 16.23
N SER A 63 7.64 -29.43 15.12
CA SER A 63 7.75 -27.98 15.04
C SER A 63 6.35 -27.53 14.66
N GLU A 64 5.69 -26.70 15.46
CA GLU A 64 4.53 -25.95 14.98
C GLU A 64 5.01 -25.18 13.74
N GLU A 65 4.77 -25.73 12.55
CA GLU A 65 5.10 -25.10 11.29
C GLU A 65 4.20 -23.88 11.20
N LYS A 66 4.74 -22.75 11.66
CA LYS A 66 4.06 -21.47 11.68
C LYS A 66 3.58 -21.19 10.25
N SER A 67 2.26 -21.07 10.09
CA SER A 67 1.67 -20.86 8.77
C SER A 67 2.27 -19.60 8.14
N ILE A 68 2.28 -19.56 6.80
CA ILE A 68 2.70 -18.36 6.08
C ILE A 68 1.89 -17.16 6.53
N ARG A 69 0.58 -17.35 6.78
CA ARG A 69 -0.30 -16.33 7.32
C ARG A 69 0.21 -15.75 8.64
N ASP A 70 0.54 -16.61 9.60
CA ASP A 70 1.03 -16.21 10.94
C ASP A 70 2.35 -15.43 10.88
N THR A 71 3.08 -15.55 9.77
CA THR A 71 4.31 -14.82 9.50
C THR A 71 4.04 -13.48 8.81
N ILE A 72 3.16 -13.44 7.82
CA ILE A 72 2.86 -12.24 7.02
C ILE A 72 1.96 -11.25 7.76
N GLU A 73 0.93 -11.74 8.44
CA GLU A 73 -0.11 -10.93 9.07
C GLU A 73 0.48 -9.90 10.06
N PRO A 74 1.40 -10.27 10.97
CA PRO A 74 2.05 -9.28 11.85
C PRO A 74 2.86 -8.23 11.09
N TRP A 75 3.54 -8.60 9.99
CA TRP A 75 4.31 -7.64 9.22
C TRP A 75 3.44 -6.68 8.45
N TYR A 76 2.33 -7.16 7.91
CA TYR A 76 1.35 -6.33 7.23
C TYR A 76 0.73 -5.34 8.22
N HIS A 77 0.35 -5.81 9.39
CA HIS A 77 -0.18 -4.99 10.48
C HIS A 77 0.82 -3.89 10.89
N ASP A 78 2.07 -4.26 11.20
CA ASP A 78 3.13 -3.34 11.62
C ASP A 78 3.52 -2.27 10.60
N THR A 79 3.22 -2.50 9.32
CA THR A 79 3.70 -1.66 8.24
C THR A 79 2.57 -0.90 7.55
N VAL A 80 1.63 -1.64 6.95
CA VAL A 80 0.54 -1.12 6.13
C VAL A 80 -0.61 -0.64 7.01
N MET A 81 -1.06 -1.44 7.97
CA MET A 81 -2.15 -1.04 8.88
C MET A 81 -1.69 -0.07 9.99
N ALA A 82 -0.38 0.07 10.20
CA ALA A 82 0.21 1.02 11.16
C ALA A 82 0.30 2.48 10.62
N VAL A 83 -0.19 2.76 9.41
CA VAL A 83 -0.30 4.15 8.92
C VAL A 83 -1.54 4.81 9.55
N ASP A 84 -1.34 5.98 10.18
CA ASP A 84 -2.32 6.70 11.03
C ASP A 84 -3.82 6.53 10.66
N HIS A 85 -4.59 6.12 11.68
CA HIS A 85 -6.04 5.91 11.78
C HIS A 85 -6.70 4.76 10.98
N TYR A 86 -5.97 3.70 10.63
CA TYR A 86 -6.61 2.46 10.15
C TYR A 86 -7.60 1.88 11.19
N GLY A 87 -7.25 1.94 12.49
CA GLY A 87 -8.06 1.41 13.59
C GLY A 87 -9.26 2.28 14.02
N ASP A 88 -9.24 3.60 13.75
CA ASP A 88 -10.32 4.51 14.15
C ASP A 88 -11.30 4.84 13.00
N VAL A 89 -10.89 4.63 11.74
CA VAL A 89 -11.66 5.06 10.55
C VAL A 89 -12.01 3.91 9.61
N TYR A 90 -11.20 2.85 9.52
CA TYR A 90 -11.43 1.77 8.55
C TYR A 90 -11.85 0.44 9.15
N GLY A 91 -11.32 0.00 10.29
CA GLY A 91 -11.81 -1.23 10.96
C GLY A 91 -11.73 -2.53 10.13
N ASP A 92 -11.22 -2.46 8.90
CA ASP A 92 -11.12 -3.59 7.99
C ASP A 92 -10.17 -4.65 8.59
N SER A 93 -10.59 -5.91 8.52
CA SER A 93 -9.75 -7.04 8.91
C SER A 93 -8.49 -7.12 8.03
N PHE A 94 -7.48 -7.87 8.48
CA PHE A 94 -6.32 -8.20 7.64
C PHE A 94 -6.74 -8.76 6.28
N GLU A 95 -7.78 -9.59 6.23
CA GLU A 95 -8.27 -10.23 5.01
C GLU A 95 -8.92 -9.22 4.06
N GLU A 96 -9.72 -8.28 4.60
CA GLU A 96 -10.36 -7.22 3.83
C GLU A 96 -9.32 -6.26 3.24
N SER A 97 -8.39 -5.78 4.06
CA SER A 97 -7.31 -4.89 3.61
C SER A 97 -6.40 -5.57 2.59
N LEU A 98 -5.97 -6.81 2.86
CA LEU A 98 -5.10 -7.55 1.97
C LEU A 98 -5.79 -7.85 0.64
N SER A 99 -7.05 -8.30 0.65
CA SER A 99 -7.76 -8.60 -0.60
C SER A 99 -8.06 -7.35 -1.42
N ALA A 100 -8.34 -6.22 -0.79
CA ALA A 100 -8.53 -4.94 -1.47
C ALA A 100 -7.25 -4.46 -2.17
N GLU A 101 -6.10 -4.61 -1.53
CA GLU A 101 -4.82 -4.13 -2.05
C GLU A 101 -4.16 -5.13 -3.01
N PHE A 102 -4.14 -6.42 -2.65
CA PHE A 102 -3.34 -7.45 -3.33
C PHE A 102 -4.19 -8.40 -4.17
N GLY A 103 -5.51 -8.35 -4.04
CA GLY A 103 -6.43 -9.26 -4.69
C GLY A 103 -6.76 -10.49 -3.85
N VAL A 104 -7.93 -11.06 -4.13
CA VAL A 104 -8.45 -12.27 -3.46
C VAL A 104 -7.57 -13.49 -3.76
N ASP A 105 -6.93 -13.54 -4.94
CA ASP A 105 -6.01 -14.63 -5.31
C ASP A 105 -4.81 -14.72 -4.35
N VAL A 106 -4.26 -13.57 -3.95
CA VAL A 106 -3.13 -13.51 -3.02
C VAL A 106 -3.57 -13.86 -1.60
N LEU A 107 -4.77 -13.44 -1.17
CA LEU A 107 -5.33 -13.82 0.12
C LEU A 107 -5.50 -15.34 0.23
N VAL A 108 -6.10 -15.97 -0.78
CA VAL A 108 -6.29 -17.43 -0.82
C VAL A 108 -4.95 -18.14 -0.79
N LEU A 109 -3.99 -17.69 -1.61
CA LEU A 109 -2.64 -18.27 -1.66
C LEU A 109 -1.94 -18.27 -0.30
N ILE A 110 -2.04 -17.18 0.47
CA ILE A 110 -1.43 -17.07 1.81
C ILE A 110 -2.19 -17.90 2.85
N SER A 111 -3.50 -18.01 2.71
CA SER A 111 -4.35 -18.73 3.66
C SER A 111 -4.21 -20.24 3.55
N GLU A 112 -3.98 -20.76 2.33
CA GLU A 112 -3.89 -22.19 2.05
C GLU A 112 -2.47 -22.76 2.18
N ALA A 113 -1.45 -21.89 2.05
CA ALA A 113 -0.08 -22.36 1.97
C ALA A 113 0.58 -22.53 3.33
N THR A 114 1.20 -23.70 3.53
CA THR A 114 1.92 -24.07 4.75
C THR A 114 3.41 -23.72 4.70
N THR A 115 4.01 -23.63 3.51
CA THR A 115 5.45 -23.40 3.34
C THR A 115 5.74 -22.17 2.48
N PHE A 116 6.64 -21.31 2.96
CA PHE A 116 7.07 -20.09 2.25
C PHE A 116 7.93 -20.41 1.02
N SER A 117 7.27 -20.77 -0.08
CA SER A 117 7.93 -21.13 -1.33
C SER A 117 8.43 -19.90 -2.11
N PRO A 118 9.40 -20.08 -3.04
CA PRO A 118 9.84 -19.01 -3.93
C PRO A 118 8.70 -18.38 -4.74
N PHE A 119 7.71 -19.19 -5.14
CA PHE A 119 6.54 -18.73 -5.88
C PHE A 119 5.70 -17.76 -5.03
N ILE A 120 5.38 -18.11 -3.79
CA ILE A 120 4.59 -17.28 -2.89
C ILE A 120 5.33 -15.97 -2.58
N LYS A 121 6.63 -16.05 -2.29
CA LYS A 121 7.48 -14.88 -2.10
C LYS A 121 7.43 -13.96 -3.31
N GLN A 122 7.59 -14.49 -4.51
CA GLN A 122 7.55 -13.69 -5.74
C GLN A 122 6.19 -13.01 -5.92
N ARG A 123 5.07 -13.73 -5.76
CA ARG A 123 3.72 -13.18 -5.88
C ARG A 123 3.47 -12.03 -4.91
N LEU A 124 3.91 -12.17 -3.66
CA LEU A 124 3.84 -11.12 -2.64
C LEU A 124 4.68 -9.89 -2.99
N LEU A 125 5.90 -10.10 -3.48
CA LEU A 125 6.78 -9.01 -3.89
C LEU A 125 6.23 -8.24 -5.09
N GLU A 126 5.61 -8.94 -6.04
CA GLU A 126 4.94 -8.35 -7.20
C GLU A 126 3.72 -7.53 -6.78
N ALA A 127 2.84 -8.09 -5.94
CA ALA A 127 1.67 -7.40 -5.44
C ALA A 127 2.04 -6.13 -4.65
N ALA A 128 3.00 -6.23 -3.73
CA ALA A 128 3.50 -5.08 -2.99
C ALA A 128 4.14 -4.02 -3.92
N GLN A 129 4.85 -4.45 -4.97
CA GLN A 129 5.42 -3.54 -5.96
C GLN A 129 4.33 -2.80 -6.75
N GLN A 130 3.27 -3.50 -7.16
CA GLN A 130 2.14 -2.89 -7.85
C GLN A 130 1.45 -1.82 -6.97
N CYS A 131 1.24 -2.10 -5.69
CA CYS A 131 0.70 -1.12 -4.73
C CYS A 131 1.59 0.12 -4.61
N ILE A 132 2.93 -0.06 -4.59
CA ILE A 132 3.90 1.05 -4.56
C ILE A 132 3.81 1.88 -5.84
N ASP A 133 3.75 1.23 -7.00
CA ASP A 133 3.76 1.92 -8.29
C ASP A 133 2.46 2.66 -8.55
N ASN A 134 1.31 2.09 -8.19
CA ASN A 134 0.00 2.78 -8.24
C ASN A 134 0.05 4.11 -7.46
N ARG A 135 0.57 4.07 -6.23
CA ARG A 135 0.72 5.25 -5.36
C ARG A 135 1.69 6.27 -5.94
N ARG A 136 2.81 5.82 -6.53
CA ARG A 136 3.75 6.72 -7.22
C ARG A 136 3.14 7.40 -8.42
N VAL A 137 2.34 6.69 -9.22
CA VAL A 137 1.61 7.28 -10.35
C VAL A 137 0.63 8.32 -9.84
N PHE A 138 -0.14 8.00 -8.80
CA PHE A 138 -1.07 8.95 -8.19
C PHE A 138 -0.36 10.23 -7.68
N LEU A 139 0.75 10.08 -6.96
CA LEU A 139 1.55 11.22 -6.48
C LEU A 139 2.09 12.08 -7.63
N LYS A 140 2.55 11.47 -8.73
CA LYS A 140 2.97 12.20 -9.93
C LYS A 140 1.80 12.99 -10.55
N THR A 141 0.61 12.41 -10.61
CA THR A 141 -0.60 13.09 -11.08
C THR A 141 -0.93 14.31 -10.21
N LEU A 142 -0.91 14.17 -8.88
CA LEU A 142 -1.14 15.29 -7.96
C LEU A 142 -0.08 16.41 -8.13
N GLN A 143 1.18 16.05 -8.33
CA GLN A 143 2.25 17.02 -8.58
C GLN A 143 2.06 17.75 -9.92
N TRP A 144 1.70 17.01 -10.97
CA TRP A 144 1.45 17.58 -12.29
C TRP A 144 0.29 18.57 -12.29
N LEU A 145 -0.84 18.22 -11.67
CA LEU A 145 -1.99 19.12 -11.52
C LEU A 145 -1.64 20.41 -10.76
N ASN A 146 -0.86 20.30 -9.69
CA ASN A 146 -0.38 21.47 -8.95
C ASN A 146 0.56 22.35 -9.80
N SER A 147 1.43 21.74 -10.58
CA SER A 147 2.32 22.46 -11.51
C SER A 147 1.53 23.24 -12.55
N LEU A 148 0.53 22.63 -13.19
CA LEU A 148 -0.35 23.32 -14.15
C LEU A 148 -1.09 24.49 -13.50
N ARG A 149 -1.69 24.29 -12.33
CA ARG A 149 -2.41 25.35 -11.63
C ARG A 149 -1.51 26.52 -11.26
N SER A 150 -0.27 26.24 -10.81
CA SER A 150 0.71 27.28 -10.49
C SER A 150 1.13 28.11 -11.71
N LYS A 151 1.31 27.47 -12.87
CA LYS A 151 1.64 28.14 -14.13
C LYS A 151 0.49 29.02 -14.61
N THR A 152 -0.75 28.52 -14.56
CA THR A 152 -1.95 29.28 -14.95
C THR A 152 -2.15 30.53 -14.09
N ARG A 153 -1.93 30.43 -12.77
CA ARG A 153 -2.02 31.58 -11.85
C ARG A 153 -0.95 32.65 -12.12
N ASN A 154 0.29 32.23 -12.37
CA ASN A 154 1.39 33.16 -12.70
C ASN A 154 1.17 33.87 -14.05
N LEU A 155 0.61 33.20 -15.05
CA LEU A 155 0.29 33.80 -16.34
C LEU A 155 -0.84 34.84 -16.23
N GLN A 156 -1.82 34.62 -15.35
CA GLN A 156 -2.90 35.58 -15.09
C GLN A 156 -2.39 36.86 -14.40
N LEU A 157 -1.52 36.73 -13.40
CA LEU A 157 -0.93 37.88 -12.68
C LEU A 157 -0.07 38.77 -13.59
N ARG A 158 0.80 38.16 -14.41
CA ARG A 158 1.65 38.88 -15.39
C ARG A 158 0.87 39.56 -16.53
N ARG A 159 -0.41 39.22 -16.71
CA ARG A 159 -1.30 39.85 -17.70
C ARG A 159 -2.05 41.05 -17.10
N PHE A 160 -2.21 41.07 -15.77
CA PHE A 160 -2.77 42.19 -15.00
C PHE A 160 -1.74 43.29 -14.76
N GLU A 161 -0.47 42.96 -14.51
CA GLU A 161 0.62 43.94 -14.27
C GLU A 161 1.10 44.68 -15.54
N ARG A 162 0.61 44.28 -16.73
CA ARG A 162 0.96 44.89 -18.03
C ARG A 162 -0.18 45.73 -18.64
N ARG A 163 -1.16 46.12 -17.83
CA ARG A 163 -2.22 47.09 -18.16
C ARG A 163 -2.15 48.26 -17.20
#